data_AF-A0AA51Q8G9-F1
#
_entry.id   AF-A0AA51Q8G9-F1
#
_cell.length_a   1.000
_cell.length_b   1.000
_cell.length_c   1.000
_cell.angle_alpha   90.00
_cell.angle_beta   90.00
_cell.angle_gamma   90.00
#
_symmetry.space_group_name_H-M   'P 1'
#
loop_
_entity.id
_entity.type
_entity.pdbx_description
1 polymer ?
#
loop_
_entity_poly.entity_id
_entity_poly.type
_entity_poly.pdbx_seq_one_letter_code
_entity_poly.pdbx_strand_id
1 'polypeptide(L)'
;MKAISLKRKQRIAEVRKQKVRARNKKMAAVTIAGTISALVLLNGKAAAYGKDYTVKKRDTLYSLSKKYQVSIDQLKETNALTSEKIVVGQRLVLPEQGKTMVPKSEEITNQYTVQKGDSLFLLAKKYGITLEKLKKINNIQSDRINIGQKIVSAFGNI
;
A
#
# COMPACT_ATOMS: atom_id res chain seq x y z
N MET A 1 -5.69 -39.60 42.73
CA MET A 1 -5.00 -38.36 42.28
C MET A 1 -4.44 -38.40 40.84
N LYS A 2 -4.05 -39.56 40.26
CA LYS A 2 -3.46 -39.67 38.91
C LYS A 2 -4.39 -39.24 37.75
N ALA A 3 -5.71 -39.47 37.84
CA ALA A 3 -6.64 -39.16 36.74
C ALA A 3 -6.86 -37.65 36.50
N ILE A 4 -6.77 -36.82 37.55
CA ILE A 4 -6.94 -35.36 37.44
C ILE A 4 -5.70 -34.72 36.79
N SER A 5 -4.50 -35.23 37.07
CA SER A 5 -3.25 -34.74 36.47
C SER A 5 -3.14 -35.08 34.97
N LEU A 6 -3.67 -36.24 34.55
CA LEU A 6 -3.78 -36.64 33.14
C LEU A 6 -4.69 -35.70 32.34
N LYS A 7 -5.89 -35.40 32.86
CA LYS A 7 -6.84 -34.47 32.22
C LYS A 7 -6.25 -33.05 32.08
N ARG A 8 -5.48 -32.58 33.07
CA ARG A 8 -4.81 -31.26 33.01
C ARG A 8 -3.72 -31.22 31.94
N LYS A 9 -2.89 -32.26 31.83
CA LYS A 9 -1.85 -32.36 30.79
C LYS A 9 -2.46 -32.41 29.39
N GLN A 10 -3.55 -33.16 29.21
CA GLN A 10 -4.28 -33.24 27.93
C GLN A 10 -4.86 -31.88 27.52
N ARG A 11 -5.47 -31.12 28.44
CA ARG A 11 -5.98 -29.77 28.15
C ARG A 11 -4.86 -28.81 27.73
N ILE A 12 -3.69 -28.86 28.38
CA ILE A 12 -2.54 -28.02 28.01
C ILE A 12 -2.02 -28.38 26.61
N ALA A 13 -1.96 -29.68 26.29
CA ALA A 13 -1.58 -30.15 24.96
C ALA A 13 -2.57 -29.67 23.88
N GLU A 14 -3.87 -29.76 24.15
CA GLU A 14 -4.92 -29.27 23.24
C GLU A 14 -4.87 -27.75 23.04
N VAL A 15 -4.68 -26.96 24.11
CA VAL A 15 -4.52 -25.50 23.98
C VAL A 15 -3.28 -25.15 23.16
N ARG A 16 -2.16 -25.87 23.33
CA ARG A 16 -0.96 -25.69 22.50
C ARG A 16 -1.23 -26.04 21.04
N LYS A 17 -1.92 -27.16 20.78
CA LYS A 17 -2.33 -27.60 19.44
C LYS A 17 -3.26 -26.59 18.76
N GLN A 18 -4.20 -26.00 19.51
CA GLN A 18 -5.09 -24.95 19.03
C GLN A 18 -4.35 -23.64 18.75
N LYS A 19 -3.39 -23.22 19.59
CA LYS A 19 -2.56 -22.04 19.32
C LYS A 19 -1.67 -22.22 18.08
N VAL A 20 -1.10 -23.41 17.89
CA VAL A 20 -0.33 -23.74 16.68
C VAL A 20 -1.24 -23.76 15.44
N ARG A 21 -2.43 -24.35 15.53
CA ARG A 21 -3.44 -24.31 14.45
C ARG A 21 -3.89 -22.88 14.13
N ALA A 22 -4.08 -22.02 15.13
CA ALA A 22 -4.42 -20.62 14.92
C ALA A 22 -3.26 -19.83 14.28
N ARG A 23 -2.02 -20.08 14.70
CA ARG A 23 -0.82 -19.51 14.06
C ARG A 23 -0.67 -20.00 12.63
N ASN A 24 -0.90 -21.29 12.36
CA ASN A 24 -0.85 -21.86 11.02
C ASN A 24 -2.02 -21.39 10.15
N LYS A 25 -3.20 -21.11 10.71
CA LYS A 25 -4.33 -20.48 9.99
C LYS A 25 -4.04 -19.01 9.65
N LYS A 26 -3.34 -18.29 10.54
CA LYS A 26 -2.79 -16.95 10.25
C LYS A 26 -1.66 -16.98 9.21
N MET A 27 -0.84 -18.04 9.20
CA MET A 27 0.23 -18.27 8.20
C MET A 27 -0.30 -18.82 6.88
N ALA A 28 -1.44 -19.53 6.86
CA ALA A 28 -2.09 -20.01 5.65
C ALA A 28 -2.62 -18.85 4.80
N ALA A 29 -2.96 -17.72 5.43
CA ALA A 29 -3.21 -16.45 4.76
C ALA A 29 -1.93 -15.72 4.30
N VAL A 30 -0.74 -16.25 4.61
CA VAL A 30 0.59 -15.70 4.25
C VAL A 30 1.37 -16.62 3.30
N THR A 31 0.84 -17.82 2.99
CA THR A 31 1.36 -18.67 1.91
C THR A 31 0.81 -18.22 0.56
N ILE A 32 1.43 -17.20 -0.02
CA ILE A 32 1.61 -17.17 -1.47
C ILE A 32 3.11 -17.06 -1.75
N ALA A 33 3.86 -18.04 -1.24
CA ALA A 33 5.26 -18.23 -1.61
C ALA A 33 5.29 -19.31 -2.70
N GLY A 34 4.87 -18.92 -3.91
CA GLY A 34 4.80 -19.77 -5.08
C GLY A 34 3.76 -19.18 -6.05
N THR A 35 4.23 -18.44 -7.04
CA THR A 35 3.46 -17.79 -8.11
C THR A 35 2.41 -16.74 -7.71
N ILE A 36 2.81 -15.63 -7.06
CA ILE A 36 1.99 -14.39 -7.07
C ILE A 36 2.15 -13.69 -8.43
N SER A 37 1.76 -14.36 -9.50
CA SER A 37 1.18 -13.64 -10.65
C SER A 37 -0.31 -13.90 -10.76
N ALA A 38 -0.87 -14.86 -10.01
CA ALA A 38 -2.30 -15.15 -10.08
C ALA A 38 -2.82 -15.81 -8.79
N LEU A 39 -3.22 -15.01 -7.81
CA LEU A 39 -4.35 -15.36 -6.95
C LEU A 39 -5.10 -14.07 -6.57
N VAL A 40 -5.68 -13.43 -7.58
CA VAL A 40 -6.76 -12.47 -7.38
C VAL A 40 -8.06 -13.27 -7.50
N LEU A 41 -8.64 -13.64 -6.37
CA LEU A 41 -10.03 -14.07 -6.30
C LEU A 41 -10.79 -13.06 -5.43
N LEU A 42 -11.81 -12.48 -6.07
CA LEU A 42 -12.97 -11.80 -5.50
C LEU A 42 -12.67 -10.46 -4.79
N ASN A 43 -12.63 -9.40 -5.60
CA ASN A 43 -13.22 -8.06 -5.37
C ASN A 43 -12.39 -6.98 -6.07
N GLY A 44 -12.44 -6.92 -7.40
CA GLY A 44 -12.12 -5.73 -8.21
C GLY A 44 -10.76 -5.03 -8.04
N LYS A 45 -9.85 -5.53 -7.19
CA LYS A 45 -8.51 -4.97 -7.00
C LYS A 45 -7.59 -5.56 -8.06
N ALA A 46 -7.06 -4.66 -8.89
CA ALA A 46 -6.18 -4.94 -10.01
C ALA A 46 -5.14 -6.01 -9.67
N ALA A 47 -4.99 -6.99 -10.56
CA ALA A 47 -3.87 -7.92 -10.50
C ALA A 47 -2.57 -7.13 -10.53
N ALA A 48 -1.80 -7.22 -9.45
CA ALA A 48 -0.52 -6.54 -9.31
C ALA A 48 0.46 -7.12 -10.35
N TYR A 49 0.61 -6.42 -11.47
CA TYR A 49 1.68 -6.68 -12.43
C TYR A 49 2.96 -6.01 -11.90
N GLY A 50 3.92 -6.82 -11.47
CA GLY A 50 5.17 -6.31 -10.92
C GLY A 50 6.28 -7.34 -11.02
N LYS A 51 7.52 -6.86 -10.90
CA LYS A 51 8.71 -7.69 -10.93
C LYS A 51 8.94 -8.32 -9.56
N ASP A 52 9.09 -9.64 -9.55
CA ASP A 52 9.52 -10.36 -8.35
C ASP A 52 10.91 -9.88 -7.90
N TYR A 53 11.00 -9.54 -6.61
CA TYR A 53 12.23 -9.05 -5.99
C TYR A 53 12.45 -9.72 -4.64
N THR A 54 13.68 -10.15 -4.40
CA THR A 54 14.10 -10.65 -3.09
C THR A 54 14.92 -9.58 -2.38
N VAL A 55 14.46 -9.16 -1.21
CA VAL A 55 15.08 -8.13 -0.38
C VAL A 55 16.52 -8.52 -0.04
N LYS A 56 17.46 -7.62 -0.33
CA LYS A 56 18.89 -7.78 -0.10
C LYS A 56 19.33 -7.03 1.16
N LYS A 57 20.55 -7.33 1.62
CA LYS A 57 21.16 -6.61 2.76
C LYS A 57 21.18 -5.10 2.46
N ARG A 58 20.70 -4.29 3.41
CA ARG A 58 20.56 -2.81 3.36
C ARG A 58 19.40 -2.28 2.50
N ASP A 59 18.56 -3.14 1.94
CA ASP A 59 17.33 -2.66 1.31
C ASP A 59 16.37 -2.11 2.35
N THR A 60 15.73 -0.99 1.99
CA THR A 60 14.61 -0.38 2.72
C THR A 60 13.47 -0.12 1.72
N LEU A 61 12.24 0.03 2.20
CA LEU A 61 11.15 0.45 1.30
C LEU A 61 11.45 1.79 0.64
N TYR A 62 12.14 2.70 1.34
CA TYR A 62 12.59 3.97 0.77
C TYR A 62 13.59 3.78 -0.38
N SER A 63 14.64 2.96 -0.19
CA SER A 63 15.64 2.75 -1.25
C SER A 63 15.05 2.04 -2.47
N LEU A 64 14.12 1.11 -2.26
CA LEU A 64 13.39 0.43 -3.33
C LEU A 64 12.42 1.40 -4.02
N SER A 65 11.67 2.19 -3.26
CA SER A 65 10.79 3.25 -3.79
C SER A 65 11.54 4.20 -4.71
N LYS A 66 12.73 4.68 -4.31
CA LYS A 66 13.55 5.56 -5.15
C LYS A 66 14.11 4.86 -6.38
N LYS A 67 14.62 3.63 -6.22
CA LYS A 67 15.21 2.86 -7.32
C LYS A 67 14.21 2.49 -8.39
N TYR A 68 13.02 2.06 -7.98
CA TYR A 68 11.94 1.64 -8.87
C TYR A 68 10.92 2.74 -9.12
N GLN A 69 11.17 3.93 -8.57
CA GLN A 69 10.39 5.15 -8.75
C GLN A 69 8.88 4.93 -8.50
N VAL A 70 8.55 4.22 -7.43
CA VAL A 70 7.17 3.93 -6.97
C VAL A 70 6.98 4.51 -5.57
N SER A 71 5.75 4.82 -5.15
CA SER A 71 5.53 5.32 -3.78
C SER A 71 5.72 4.19 -2.75
N ILE A 72 6.10 4.56 -1.52
CA ILE A 72 6.22 3.60 -0.41
C ILE A 72 4.85 2.97 -0.11
N ASP A 73 3.78 3.77 -0.18
CA ASP A 73 2.42 3.28 0.03
C ASP A 73 1.99 2.32 -1.07
N GLN A 74 2.29 2.60 -2.34
CA GLN A 74 2.05 1.65 -3.42
C GLN A 74 2.83 0.33 -3.21
N LEU A 75 4.08 0.39 -2.77
CA LEU A 75 4.87 -0.81 -2.42
C LEU A 75 4.22 -1.59 -1.27
N LYS A 76 3.72 -0.90 -0.25
CA LYS A 76 3.05 -1.53 0.90
C LYS A 76 1.73 -2.16 0.50
N GLU A 77 0.89 -1.45 -0.23
CA GLU A 77 -0.39 -1.95 -0.70
C GLU A 77 -0.23 -3.17 -1.60
N THR A 78 0.69 -3.10 -2.57
CA THR A 78 1.01 -4.19 -3.51
C THR A 78 1.44 -5.46 -2.78
N ASN A 79 2.15 -5.31 -1.66
CA ASN A 79 2.73 -6.41 -0.89
C ASN A 79 1.99 -6.71 0.42
N ALA A 80 0.81 -6.11 0.61
CA ALA A 80 0.01 -6.18 1.84
C ALA A 80 0.83 -5.91 3.12
N LEU A 81 1.81 -5.00 3.06
CA LEU A 81 2.65 -4.64 4.19
C LEU A 81 1.91 -3.65 5.10
N THR A 82 1.82 -3.98 6.38
CA THR A 82 1.25 -3.10 7.41
C THR A 82 2.28 -2.15 8.02
N SER A 83 3.56 -2.31 7.69
CA SER A 83 4.65 -1.48 8.18
C SER A 83 5.75 -1.35 7.13
N GLU A 84 6.70 -0.45 7.37
CA GLU A 84 7.85 -0.25 6.49
C GLU A 84 9.01 -1.23 6.71
N LYS A 85 8.87 -2.12 7.70
CA LYS A 85 9.90 -3.11 8.01
C LYS A 85 9.89 -4.21 6.97
N ILE A 86 11.02 -4.39 6.32
CA ILE A 86 11.31 -5.50 5.40
C ILE A 86 12.55 -6.26 5.89
N VAL A 87 12.59 -7.57 5.63
CA VAL A 87 13.70 -8.43 6.05
C VAL A 87 14.43 -9.02 4.86
N VAL A 88 15.74 -9.23 5.00
CA VAL A 88 16.55 -9.87 3.96
C VAL A 88 15.98 -11.25 3.63
N GLY A 89 15.87 -11.56 2.33
CA GLY A 89 15.25 -12.80 1.84
C GLY A 89 13.73 -12.72 1.68
N GLN A 90 13.08 -11.65 2.15
CA GLN A 90 11.66 -11.43 1.90
C GLN A 90 11.42 -11.21 0.40
N ARG A 91 10.39 -11.87 -0.14
CA ARG A 91 9.94 -11.62 -1.51
C ARG A 91 8.93 -10.48 -1.54
N LEU A 92 9.11 -9.59 -2.50
CA LEU A 92 8.24 -8.47 -2.79
C LEU A 92 7.92 -8.47 -4.29
N VAL A 93 6.71 -8.05 -4.63
CA VAL A 93 6.31 -7.66 -5.97
C VAL A 93 6.57 -6.16 -6.08
N LEU A 94 7.51 -5.77 -6.95
CA LEU A 94 7.82 -4.37 -7.23
C LEU A 94 6.98 -3.91 -8.42
N PRO A 95 6.11 -2.90 -8.26
CA PRO A 95 5.37 -2.36 -9.39
C PRO A 95 6.35 -1.80 -10.43
N GLU A 96 6.12 -2.10 -11.72
CA GLU A 96 6.87 -1.46 -12.80
C GLU A 96 6.30 -0.07 -13.07
N GLN A 97 7.17 0.94 -13.18
CA GLN A 97 6.78 2.26 -13.61
C GLN A 97 6.03 2.21 -14.96
N GLY A 98 4.89 2.90 -15.03
CA GLY A 98 4.11 3.02 -16.27
C GLY A 98 3.20 1.83 -16.59
N LYS A 99 3.20 0.76 -15.77
CA LYS A 99 2.25 -0.37 -15.88
C LYS A 99 1.36 -0.52 -14.66
N THR A 100 0.92 0.59 -14.08
CA THR A 100 -0.34 0.54 -13.34
C THR A 100 -1.46 0.56 -14.37
N MET A 101 -1.92 -0.61 -14.80
CA MET A 101 -3.31 -0.76 -15.21
C MET A 101 -4.18 -0.70 -13.93
N VAL A 102 -4.12 0.43 -13.21
CA VAL A 102 -5.42 1.00 -12.84
C VAL A 102 -6.10 1.21 -14.18
N PRO A 103 -7.36 0.79 -14.41
CA PRO A 103 -8.10 1.37 -15.53
C PRO A 103 -7.81 2.86 -15.42
N LYS A 104 -7.31 3.48 -16.50
CA LYS A 104 -7.12 4.93 -16.60
C LYS A 104 -8.45 5.49 -16.15
N SER A 105 -8.57 5.77 -14.85
CA SER A 105 -9.75 6.39 -14.30
C SER A 105 -9.68 7.70 -15.00
N GLU A 106 -10.64 7.94 -15.89
CA GLU A 106 -10.84 9.24 -16.51
C GLU A 106 -10.51 10.25 -15.42
N GLU A 107 -9.45 11.05 -15.65
CA GLU A 107 -9.01 11.99 -14.64
C GLU A 107 -10.19 12.91 -14.42
N ILE A 108 -10.92 12.68 -13.33
CA ILE A 108 -12.07 13.51 -13.01
C ILE A 108 -11.47 14.83 -12.61
N THR A 109 -11.36 15.74 -13.57
CA THR A 109 -10.88 17.09 -13.37
C THR A 109 -12.03 17.88 -12.79
N ASN A 110 -12.05 18.05 -11.48
CA ASN A 110 -12.95 19.00 -10.86
C ASN A 110 -12.23 20.35 -10.78
N GLN A 111 -12.93 21.41 -11.15
CA GLN A 111 -12.41 22.77 -11.02
C GLN A 111 -12.92 23.36 -9.70
N TYR A 112 -12.00 23.79 -8.86
CA TYR A 112 -12.27 24.43 -7.59
C TYR A 112 -11.88 25.91 -7.66
N THR A 113 -12.75 26.79 -7.19
CA THR A 113 -12.46 28.23 -7.09
C THR A 113 -11.94 28.53 -5.70
N VAL A 114 -10.71 29.04 -5.62
CA VAL A 114 -10.04 29.39 -4.37
C VAL A 114 -10.86 30.40 -3.58
N GLN A 115 -11.09 30.10 -2.31
CA GLN A 115 -11.81 30.92 -1.34
C GLN A 115 -10.85 31.56 -0.33
N LYS A 116 -11.36 32.54 0.42
CA LYS A 116 -10.58 33.19 1.48
C LYS A 116 -10.18 32.16 2.53
N GLY A 117 -8.87 32.05 2.78
CA GLY A 117 -8.30 31.13 3.77
C GLY A 117 -7.75 29.82 3.18
N ASP A 118 -7.89 29.61 1.87
CA ASP A 118 -7.31 28.44 1.22
C ASP A 118 -5.79 28.51 1.07
N SER A 119 -5.18 27.34 1.01
CA SER A 119 -3.79 27.16 0.60
C SER A 119 -3.66 25.92 -0.29
N LEU A 120 -2.63 25.89 -1.14
CA LEU A 120 -2.36 24.72 -1.97
C LEU A 120 -2.15 23.45 -1.13
N PHE A 121 -1.58 23.57 0.06
CA PHE A 121 -1.40 22.45 0.98
C PHE A 121 -2.74 21.89 1.47
N LEU A 122 -3.66 22.76 1.91
CA LEU A 122 -4.99 22.33 2.37
C LEU A 122 -5.81 21.73 1.23
N LEU A 123 -5.71 22.30 0.02
CA LEU A 123 -6.37 21.77 -1.17
C LEU A 123 -5.78 20.41 -1.58
N ALA A 124 -4.46 20.29 -1.65
CA ALA A 124 -3.78 19.02 -1.94
C ALA A 124 -4.19 17.92 -0.95
N LYS A 125 -4.21 18.24 0.35
CA LYS A 125 -4.66 17.34 1.41
C LYS A 125 -6.14 16.95 1.26
N LYS A 126 -7.02 17.93 0.97
CA LYS A 126 -8.45 17.72 0.76
C LYS A 126 -8.73 16.77 -0.40
N TYR A 127 -7.95 16.88 -1.47
CA TYR A 127 -8.12 16.09 -2.70
C TYR A 127 -7.23 14.84 -2.75
N GLY A 128 -6.44 14.57 -1.71
CA GLY A 128 -5.58 13.38 -1.64
C GLY A 128 -4.48 13.33 -2.70
N ILE A 129 -4.00 14.49 -3.18
CA ILE A 129 -2.89 14.60 -4.14
C ILE A 129 -1.69 15.29 -3.50
N THR A 130 -0.49 15.11 -4.07
CA THR A 130 0.70 15.82 -3.57
C THR A 130 0.64 17.29 -3.99
N LEU A 131 1.27 18.15 -3.20
CA LEU A 131 1.45 19.57 -3.53
C LEU A 131 2.13 19.73 -4.90
N GLU A 132 3.16 18.93 -5.18
CA GLU A 132 3.87 18.96 -6.46
C GLU A 132 2.96 18.58 -7.64
N LYS A 133 2.12 17.55 -7.48
CA LYS A 133 1.15 17.14 -8.51
C LYS A 133 0.12 18.24 -8.75
N LEU A 134 -0.41 18.84 -7.68
CA LEU A 134 -1.36 19.96 -7.76
C LEU A 134 -0.73 21.15 -8.49
N LYS A 135 0.51 21.53 -8.14
CA LYS A 135 1.26 22.61 -8.78
C LYS A 135 1.52 22.32 -10.26
N LYS A 136 1.94 21.10 -10.59
CA LYS A 136 2.23 20.68 -11.96
C LYS A 136 1.00 20.73 -12.86
N ILE A 137 -0.14 20.22 -12.39
CA ILE A 137 -1.40 20.22 -13.16
C ILE A 137 -1.90 21.65 -13.40
N ASN A 138 -1.65 22.56 -12.46
CA ASN A 138 -2.11 23.95 -12.54
C ASN A 138 -1.03 24.93 -13.05
N ASN A 139 0.13 24.44 -13.49
CA ASN A 139 1.28 25.25 -13.89
C ASN A 139 1.70 26.32 -12.86
N ILE A 140 1.55 26.02 -11.56
CA ILE A 140 1.89 26.94 -10.47
C ILE A 140 3.31 26.67 -10.00
N GLN A 141 4.19 27.67 -10.13
CA GLN A 141 5.59 27.53 -9.70
C GLN A 141 5.79 27.92 -8.23
N SER A 142 4.96 28.82 -7.69
CA SER A 142 5.03 29.27 -6.29
C SER A 142 3.98 28.60 -5.40
N ASP A 143 3.97 28.93 -4.10
CA ASP A 143 2.92 28.46 -3.19
C ASP A 143 1.79 29.48 -3.01
N ARG A 144 1.81 30.57 -3.78
CA ARG A 144 0.81 31.63 -3.74
C ARG A 144 -0.37 31.29 -4.67
N ILE A 145 -1.57 31.46 -4.14
CA ILE A 145 -2.83 31.37 -4.87
C ILE A 145 -3.71 32.57 -4.52
N ASN A 146 -4.51 33.01 -5.49
CA ASN A 146 -5.39 34.17 -5.32
C ASN A 146 -6.83 33.71 -5.13
N ILE A 147 -7.60 34.44 -4.32
CA ILE A 147 -9.04 34.24 -4.21
C ILE A 147 -9.66 34.38 -5.61
N GLY A 148 -10.57 33.47 -5.97
CA GLY A 148 -11.17 33.40 -7.30
C GLY A 148 -10.34 32.64 -8.33
N GLN A 149 -9.10 32.24 -8.01
CA GLN A 149 -8.28 31.41 -8.90
C GLN A 149 -8.93 30.04 -9.07
N LYS A 150 -9.06 29.61 -10.33
CA LYS A 150 -9.54 28.28 -10.67
C LYS A 150 -8.39 27.28 -10.58
N ILE A 151 -8.56 26.26 -9.75
CA ILE A 151 -7.62 25.18 -9.50
C ILE A 151 -8.26 23.87 -9.98
N VAL A 152 -7.59 23.20 -10.91
CA VAL A 152 -7.94 21.84 -11.32
C VAL A 152 -7.42 20.88 -10.26
N SER A 153 -8.34 20.20 -9.58
CA SER A 153 -8.02 19.03 -8.77
C SER A 153 -8.28 17.79 -9.61
N ALA A 154 -7.23 17.01 -9.86
CA ALA A 154 -7.35 15.68 -10.46
C ALA A 154 -7.51 14.66 -9.34
N PHE A 155 -8.60 13.88 -9.38
CA PHE A 155 -8.74 12.70 -8.52
C PHE A 155 -8.08 11.51 -9.20
N GLY A 156 -7.13 10.88 -8.52
CA GLY A 156 -6.41 9.71 -9.03
C GLY A 156 -5.13 9.49 -8.25
N ASN A 157 -5.00 8.28 -7.70
CA ASN A 157 -4.05 7.93 -6.65
C ASN A 157 -2.58 8.28 -6.94
N ILE A 158 -1.88 8.56 -5.84
CA ILE A 158 -0.42 8.51 -5.61
C ILE A 158 -0.04 7.06 -5.24
#